data_AF-A0A4R0GRU5-F1
#
_entry.id   AF-A0A4R0GRU5-F1
#
_cell.length_a   1.000
_cell.length_b   1.000
_cell.length_c   1.000
_cell.angle_alpha   90.00
_cell.angle_beta   90.00
_cell.angle_gamma   90.00
#
_symmetry.space_group_name_H-M   'P 1'
#
loop_
_entity.id
_entity.type
_entity.pdbx_description
1 polymer ?
#
loop_
_entity_poly.entity_id
_entity_poly.type
_entity_poly.pdbx_seq_one_letter_code
_entity_poly.pdbx_strand_id
1 'polypeptide(L)'
;MRWIHRDSVIRCDHDGRVRNQPSQQWVTVAGVPALVADDPKGREIVACPNYGATVKPCTKTEPVRVGYSDWVRVDGRRIVLSHLEGFTDGSPPGQFTYRVRDPRQRFVGADR
;
A
#
# COMPACT_ATOMS: atom_id res chain seq x y z
N MET A 1 -13.60 -3.97 5.53
CA MET A 1 -12.12 -3.88 5.53
C MET A 1 -11.66 -2.65 6.29
N ARG A 2 -10.48 -2.64 6.90
CA ARG A 2 -9.98 -1.46 7.65
C ARG A 2 -9.41 -0.42 6.69
N TRP A 3 -9.64 0.86 6.95
CA TRP A 3 -8.91 1.92 6.24
C TRP A 3 -7.43 1.82 6.59
N ILE A 4 -6.56 2.13 5.65
CA ILE A 4 -5.12 2.27 5.92
C ILE A 4 -4.71 3.73 5.82
N HIS A 5 -3.63 4.08 6.53
CA HIS A 5 -3.13 5.44 6.66
C HIS A 5 -1.60 5.44 6.52
N ARG A 6 -0.98 6.62 6.54
CA ARG A 6 0.48 6.79 6.40
C ARG A 6 1.30 5.76 7.18
N ASP A 7 0.94 5.49 8.43
CA ASP A 7 1.75 4.64 9.31
C ASP A 7 1.47 3.13 9.16
N SER A 8 0.49 2.72 8.34
CA SER A 8 0.19 1.32 8.08
C SER A 8 1.40 0.57 7.50
N VAL A 9 1.60 -0.68 7.90
CA VAL A 9 2.73 -1.48 7.43
C VAL A 9 2.32 -2.21 6.16
N ILE A 10 2.88 -1.78 5.03
CA ILE A 10 2.78 -2.46 3.74
C ILE A 10 4.14 -3.07 3.41
N ARG A 11 4.17 -4.32 2.97
CA ARG A 11 5.40 -5.03 2.61
C ARG A 11 5.27 -5.76 1.30
N CYS A 12 6.39 -5.93 0.58
CA CYS A 12 6.46 -6.91 -0.49
C CYS A 12 6.44 -8.35 0.07
N ASP A 13 6.29 -9.35 -0.81
CA ASP A 13 6.34 -10.76 -0.43
C ASP A 13 7.67 -11.16 0.24
N HIS A 14 8.75 -10.42 0.01
CA HIS A 14 10.07 -10.61 0.61
C HIS A 14 10.32 -9.77 1.87
N ASP A 15 9.29 -9.15 2.45
CA ASP A 15 9.38 -8.30 3.65
C ASP A 15 10.07 -6.93 3.51
N GLY A 16 10.44 -6.51 2.29
CA GLY A 16 10.78 -5.11 2.02
C GLY A 16 9.60 -4.18 2.34
N ARG A 17 9.87 -3.03 2.97
CA ARG A 17 8.85 -2.11 3.50
C ARG A 17 8.54 -0.99 2.50
N VAL A 18 7.25 -0.78 2.23
CA VAL A 18 6.80 0.37 1.42
C VAL A 18 6.85 1.66 2.25
N ARG A 19 7.32 2.76 1.65
CA ARG A 19 7.23 4.11 2.21
C ARG A 19 5.94 4.78 1.72
N ASN A 20 4.92 4.77 2.57
CA ASN A 20 3.64 5.40 2.27
C ASN A 20 3.75 6.92 2.18
N GLN A 21 3.08 7.51 1.21
CA GLN A 21 3.02 8.96 1.05
C GLN A 21 1.57 9.36 0.72
N PRO A 22 0.81 9.83 1.72
CA PRO A 22 -0.54 10.33 1.50
C PRO A 22 -0.53 11.57 0.59
N SER A 23 -1.37 11.59 -0.44
CA SER A 23 -1.56 12.79 -1.28
C SER A 23 -2.44 13.86 -0.61
N GLN A 24 -3.13 13.51 0.47
CA GLN A 24 -3.98 14.39 1.27
C GLN A 24 -3.59 14.34 2.75
N GLN A 25 -3.90 15.38 3.52
CA GLN A 25 -3.53 15.49 4.94
C GLN A 25 -4.72 15.80 5.89
N TRP A 26 -5.93 15.98 5.37
CA TRP A 26 -7.07 16.51 6.13
C TRP A 26 -8.03 15.44 6.64
N VAL A 27 -8.19 14.32 5.92
CA VAL A 27 -8.89 13.15 6.45
C VAL A 27 -7.89 12.26 7.18
N THR A 28 -8.06 12.16 8.49
CA THR A 28 -7.16 11.41 9.36
C THR A 28 -7.90 10.33 10.16
N VAL A 29 -7.16 9.29 10.54
CA VAL A 29 -7.59 8.30 11.53
C VAL A 29 -6.61 8.39 12.69
N ALA A 30 -7.11 8.74 13.88
CA ALA A 30 -6.28 9.00 15.06
C ALA A 30 -5.13 10.01 14.78
N GLY A 31 -5.41 11.04 13.99
CA GLY A 31 -4.43 12.07 13.63
C GLY A 31 -3.44 11.69 12.52
N VAL A 32 -3.54 10.48 11.95
CA VAL A 32 -2.68 10.03 10.84
C VAL A 32 -3.44 10.09 9.51
N PRO A 33 -2.91 10.74 8.45
CA PRO A 33 -3.61 10.86 7.17
C PRO A 33 -3.92 9.52 6.52
N ALA A 34 -5.19 9.32 6.15
CA ALA A 34 -5.64 8.15 5.42
C ALA A 34 -5.07 8.11 4.00
N LEU A 35 -4.81 6.92 3.47
CA LEU A 35 -4.41 6.75 2.07
C LEU A 35 -5.64 6.69 1.17
N VAL A 36 -5.54 7.33 0.01
CA VAL A 36 -6.55 7.32 -1.05
C VAL A 36 -5.99 6.68 -2.33
N ALA A 37 -6.85 6.45 -3.32
CA ALA A 37 -6.46 5.93 -4.62
C ALA A 37 -5.27 6.71 -5.21
N ASP A 38 -4.39 5.97 -5.90
CA ASP A 38 -3.07 6.38 -6.43
C ASP A 38 -1.95 6.57 -5.40
N ASP A 39 -2.23 6.80 -4.12
CA ASP A 39 -1.19 6.89 -3.08
C ASP A 39 -0.28 5.63 -3.02
N PRO A 40 -0.80 4.39 -3.14
CA PRO A 40 0.04 3.19 -3.05
C PRO A 40 0.88 2.92 -4.29
N LYS A 41 0.65 3.59 -5.43
CA LYS A 41 1.37 3.33 -6.69
C LYS A 41 2.72 4.08 -6.72
N GLY A 42 3.76 3.43 -7.22
CA GLY A 42 5.08 4.02 -7.43
C GLY A 42 5.83 4.36 -6.14
N ARG A 43 5.40 3.82 -5.00
CA ARG A 43 6.02 4.04 -3.70
C ARG A 43 7.30 3.23 -3.59
N GLU A 44 8.31 3.84 -2.97
CA GLU A 44 9.58 3.19 -2.70
C GLU A 44 9.40 1.99 -1.76
N ILE A 45 10.07 0.89 -2.08
CA ILE A 45 10.21 -0.30 -1.24
C ILE A 45 11.66 -0.36 -0.76
N VAL A 46 11.86 -0.35 0.55
CA VAL A 46 13.19 -0.38 1.18
C VAL A 46 13.45 -1.71 1.88
N ALA A 47 14.73 -2.06 2.02
CA ALA A 47 15.18 -3.25 2.75
C ALA A 47 14.57 -4.57 2.24
N CYS A 48 14.35 -4.69 0.93
CA CYS A 48 13.99 -5.96 0.31
C CYS A 48 15.24 -6.88 0.30
N PRO A 49 15.20 -8.06 0.94
CA PRO A 49 16.34 -8.97 1.02
C PRO A 49 16.53 -9.81 -0.25
N ASN A 50 15.59 -9.78 -1.20
CA ASN A 50 15.66 -10.56 -2.43
C ASN A 50 16.54 -9.86 -3.48
N TYR A 51 17.86 -9.94 -3.31
CA TYR A 51 18.85 -9.36 -4.23
C TYR A 51 19.91 -10.38 -4.62
N GLY A 52 20.47 -10.25 -5.82
CA GLY A 52 21.52 -11.12 -6.33
C GLY A 52 21.97 -10.71 -7.74
N ALA A 53 23.00 -11.36 -8.28
CA ALA A 53 23.60 -10.97 -9.57
C ALA A 53 22.59 -10.95 -10.73
N THR A 54 21.57 -11.81 -10.68
CA THR A 54 20.51 -11.95 -11.70
C THR A 54 19.12 -11.59 -11.15
N VAL A 55 19.04 -11.08 -9.93
CA VAL A 55 17.78 -10.81 -9.22
C VAL A 55 17.69 -9.33 -8.93
N LYS A 56 16.72 -8.66 -9.57
CA LYS A 56 16.34 -7.29 -9.23
C LYS A 56 15.46 -7.30 -7.97
N PRO A 57 15.86 -6.63 -6.88
CA PRO A 57 15.02 -6.50 -5.69
C PRO A 57 13.76 -5.66 -5.97
N CYS A 58 12.75 -5.83 -5.13
CA CYS A 58 11.59 -4.93 -5.10
C CYS A 58 12.06 -3.54 -4.64
N THR A 59 11.96 -2.54 -5.51
CA THR A 59 12.30 -1.14 -5.22
C THR A 59 11.10 -0.20 -5.32
N LYS A 60 10.06 -0.58 -6.06
CA LYS A 60 8.84 0.20 -6.24
C LYS A 60 7.59 -0.66 -6.26
N THR A 61 6.49 -0.06 -5.81
CA THR A 61 5.15 -0.60 -6.01
C THR A 61 4.64 -0.28 -7.41
N GLU A 62 4.00 -1.25 -8.04
CA GLU A 62 3.28 -1.12 -9.31
C GLU A 62 1.80 -0.78 -9.06
N PRO A 63 0.97 -0.55 -10.11
CA PRO A 63 -0.45 -0.28 -9.93
C PRO A 63 -1.17 -1.29 -9.01
N VAL A 64 -2.07 -0.76 -8.19
CA VAL A 64 -2.91 -1.53 -7.28
C VAL A 64 -3.85 -2.44 -8.08
N ARG A 65 -3.97 -3.70 -7.67
CA ARG A 65 -4.91 -4.68 -8.24
C ARG A 65 -6.23 -4.68 -7.50
N VAL A 66 -6.18 -4.68 -6.17
CA VAL A 66 -7.35 -4.67 -5.25
C VAL A 66 -6.99 -3.87 -4.00
N GLY A 67 -8.00 -3.46 -3.23
CA GLY A 67 -7.77 -2.69 -2.00
C GLY A 67 -8.41 -1.32 -1.94
N TYR A 68 -9.31 -0.98 -2.85
CA TYR A 68 -10.05 0.28 -2.81
C TYR A 68 -11.47 0.03 -2.32
N SER A 69 -12.05 0.99 -1.60
CA SER A 69 -13.48 0.98 -1.28
C SER A 69 -14.31 1.23 -2.54
N ASP A 70 -15.44 0.54 -2.67
CA ASP A 70 -16.41 0.72 -3.74
C ASP A 70 -17.25 1.99 -3.54
N TRP A 71 -17.60 2.29 -2.28
CA TRP A 71 -18.49 3.40 -1.95
C TRP A 71 -17.77 4.61 -1.37
N VAL A 72 -16.90 4.42 -0.38
CA VAL A 72 -16.30 5.54 0.37
C VAL A 72 -15.18 6.21 -0.43
N ARG A 73 -15.31 7.54 -0.57
CA ARG A 73 -14.35 8.40 -1.25
C ARG A 73 -13.99 9.61 -0.39
N VAL A 74 -12.77 10.08 -0.55
CA VAL A 74 -12.26 11.36 -0.03
C VAL A 74 -11.86 12.18 -1.24
N ASP A 75 -12.50 13.34 -1.42
CA ASP A 75 -12.27 14.21 -2.58
C ASP A 75 -12.37 13.47 -3.92
N GLY A 76 -13.43 12.65 -4.07
CA GLY A 76 -13.65 11.81 -5.25
C GLY A 76 -12.73 10.57 -5.36
N ARG A 77 -11.68 10.45 -4.55
CA ARG A 77 -10.74 9.33 -4.58
C ARG A 77 -11.15 8.23 -3.59
N ARG A 78 -11.19 6.99 -4.06
CA ARG A 78 -11.55 5.83 -3.22
C ARG A 78 -10.56 5.66 -2.07
N ILE A 79 -11.06 5.33 -0.88
CA ILE A 79 -10.20 5.01 0.27
C ILE A 79 -9.44 3.71 0.03
N VAL A 80 -8.19 3.64 0.51
CA VAL A 80 -7.39 2.40 0.50
C VAL A 80 -7.66 1.56 1.75
N LEU A 81 -7.76 0.25 1.55
CA LEU A 81 -8.24 -0.71 2.52
C LEU A 81 -7.19 -1.78 2.85
N SER A 82 -7.39 -2.46 3.97
CA SER A 82 -6.47 -3.45 4.53
C SER A 82 -6.26 -4.71 3.69
N HIS A 83 -7.04 -4.91 2.62
CA HIS A 83 -6.85 -6.00 1.67
C HIS A 83 -6.07 -5.57 0.41
N LEU A 84 -5.44 -4.39 0.46
CA LEU A 84 -4.59 -3.86 -0.60
C LEU A 84 -3.59 -4.89 -1.10
N GLU A 85 -3.58 -5.07 -2.41
CA GLU A 85 -2.58 -5.85 -3.13
C GLU A 85 -2.25 -5.18 -4.47
N GLY A 86 -0.96 -5.17 -4.83
CA GLY A 86 -0.47 -4.82 -6.16
C GLY A 86 0.86 -5.52 -6.43
N PHE A 87 1.37 -5.42 -7.65
CA PHE A 87 2.69 -5.98 -7.99
C PHE A 87 3.84 -5.09 -7.52
N THR A 88 5.04 -5.64 -7.44
CA THR A 88 6.28 -4.86 -7.31
C THR A 88 7.05 -4.89 -8.63
N ASP A 89 8.06 -4.04 -8.73
CA ASP A 89 8.96 -4.00 -9.88
C ASP A 89 10.11 -5.02 -9.81
N GLY A 90 10.08 -5.94 -8.84
CA GLY A 90 11.08 -6.99 -8.65
C GLY A 90 11.07 -8.00 -9.81
N SER A 91 12.20 -8.67 -10.04
CA SER A 91 12.33 -9.70 -11.09
C SER A 91 12.19 -11.11 -10.52
N PRO A 92 11.44 -12.01 -11.18
CA PRO A 92 10.71 -11.83 -12.44
C PRO A 92 9.51 -10.84 -12.37
N PRO A 93 9.28 -10.02 -13.42
CA PRO A 93 8.16 -9.09 -13.48
C PRO A 93 6.79 -9.79 -13.34
N GLY A 94 5.87 -9.18 -12.60
CA GLY A 94 4.51 -9.70 -12.43
C GLY A 94 4.39 -10.91 -11.49
N GLN A 95 5.46 -11.29 -10.79
CA GLN A 95 5.44 -12.43 -9.87
C GLN A 95 5.25 -12.00 -8.40
N PHE A 96 5.90 -10.92 -7.98
CA PHE A 96 5.93 -10.52 -6.57
C PHE A 96 4.99 -9.38 -6.28
N THR A 97 4.26 -9.50 -5.18
CA THR A 97 3.23 -8.55 -4.74
C THR A 97 3.66 -7.75 -3.52
N TYR A 98 2.93 -6.67 -3.23
CA TYR A 98 2.93 -5.98 -1.95
C TYR A 98 1.54 -6.02 -1.33
N ARG A 99 1.49 -6.13 0.00
CA ARG A 99 0.25 -6.25 0.78
C ARG A 99 0.34 -5.53 2.11
N VAL A 100 -0.81 -5.14 2.66
CA VAL A 100 -0.90 -4.63 4.04
C VAL A 100 -0.64 -5.78 5.01
N ARG A 101 0.37 -5.63 5.87
CA ARG A 101 0.66 -6.54 6.99
C ARG A 101 -0.03 -6.10 8.27
N ASP A 102 -0.13 -4.79 8.48
CA ASP A 102 -0.76 -4.21 9.66
C ASP A 102 -1.38 -2.84 9.32
N PRO A 103 -2.71 -2.69 9.38
CA PRO A 103 -3.38 -1.41 9.15
C PRO A 103 -2.99 -0.32 10.17
N ARG A 104 -2.43 -0.68 11.34
CA ARG A 104 -2.04 0.23 12.43
C ARG A 104 -3.17 1.06 13.05
N GLN A 105 -4.42 0.76 12.71
CA GLN A 105 -5.63 1.27 13.35
C GLN A 105 -6.73 0.22 13.40
N ARG A 106 -7.71 0.38 14.31
CA ARG A 106 -8.82 -0.57 14.50
C ARG A 106 -10.21 0.08 14.52
N PHE A 107 -10.29 1.40 14.34
CA PHE A 107 -11.49 2.21 14.55
C PHE A 107 -12.40 2.22 13.34
N VAL A 108 -11.84 2.45 12.14
CA VAL A 108 -12.63 2.75 10.93
C VAL A 108 -12.52 1.61 9.92
N GLY A 109 -13.64 1.25 9.31
CA GLY A 109 -13.70 0.32 8.19
C GLY A 109 -14.65 0.80 7.09
N ALA A 110 -14.60 0.14 5.95
CA ALA A 110 -15.51 0.33 4.83
C ALA A 110 -15.81 -1.02 4.14
N ASP A 111 -16.70 -0.95 3.15
CA ASP A 111 -17.01 -1.98 2.16
C ASP A 111 -15.77 -2.55 1.45
N ARG A 112 -15.95 -3.65 0.71
CA ARG A 112 -15.00 -4.19 -0.25
C ARG A 112 -15.59 -3.99 -1.64
#